data_AF-A0A6A4MUS4-F1
#
_entry.id   AF-A0A6A4MUS4-F1
#
_cell.length_a   1.000
_cell.length_b   1.000
_cell.length_c   1.000
_cell.angle_alpha   90.00
_cell.angle_beta   90.00
_cell.angle_gamma   90.00
#
_symmetry.space_group_name_H-M   'P 1'
#
loop_
_entity.id
_entity.type
_entity.pdbx_description
1 polymer ?
#
loop_
_entity_poly.entity_id
_entity_poly.type
_entity_poly.pdbx_seq_one_letter_code
_entity_poly.pdbx_strand_id
1 'polypeptide(L)' 'MVLDTIANEDCHIDDDPKCYEEAMQSLDHEKWQVAMESEMESMKTNKVWTLVEASKV' A
#
# COMPACT_ATOMS: atom_id res chain seq x y z
N MET A 1 -27.83 -14.40 1.17
CA MET A 1 -28.60 -13.14 1.11
C MET A 1 -29.48 -13.13 2.33
N VAL A 2 -29.29 -12.35 3.39
CA VAL A 2 -28.55 -11.11 3.58
C VAL A 2 -28.23 -11.01 5.08
N LEU A 3 -27.02 -10.61 5.43
CA LEU A 3 -26.74 -10.01 6.73
C LEU A 3 -26.04 -8.68 6.42
N ASP A 4 -26.85 -7.76 5.91
CA ASP A 4 -26.48 -6.38 5.72
C ASP A 4 -26.69 -5.62 7.04
N THR A 5 -25.57 -5.08 7.54
CA THR A 5 -25.44 -3.77 8.19
C THR A 5 -25.99 -3.58 9.60
N ILE A 6 -25.12 -3.65 10.63
CA ILE A 6 -25.00 -2.58 11.66
C ILE A 6 -23.53 -2.47 12.12
N ALA A 7 -22.99 -1.27 11.90
CA ALA A 7 -21.70 -0.71 12.30
C ALA A 7 -21.00 -1.35 13.51
N ASN A 8 -19.89 -2.03 13.24
CA ASN A 8 -18.79 -2.17 14.19
C ASN A 8 -17.55 -1.67 13.47
N GLU A 9 -16.92 -0.63 14.00
CA GLU A 9 -15.61 -0.11 13.59
C GLU A 9 -14.53 -1.16 13.96
N ASP A 10 -14.55 -2.30 13.29
CA ASP A 10 -13.44 -3.24 13.28
C ASP A 10 -12.84 -3.15 11.88
N CYS A 11 -11.76 -2.38 11.75
CA CYS A 11 -10.79 -2.62 10.70
C CYS A 11 -10.35 -4.06 10.93
N HIS A 12 -10.91 -5.01 10.18
CA HIS A 12 -10.39 -6.36 10.15
C HIS A 12 -8.94 -6.25 9.67
N ILE A 13 -7.99 -6.18 10.60
CA ILE A 13 -6.55 -6.14 10.33
C ILE A 13 -6.12 -7.35 9.48
N ASP A 14 -6.96 -8.39 9.38
CA ASP A 14 -6.75 -9.54 8.52
C ASP A 14 -7.09 -9.34 7.02
N ASP A 15 -7.79 -8.27 6.65
CA ASP A 15 -8.07 -7.93 5.24
C ASP A 15 -7.01 -6.98 4.64
N ASP A 16 -6.12 -6.42 5.47
CA ASP A 16 -5.01 -5.62 4.97
C ASP A 16 -3.99 -6.53 4.25
N PRO A 17 -3.57 -6.17 3.02
CA PRO A 17 -2.64 -6.98 2.28
C PRO A 17 -1.29 -7.07 3.00
N LYS A 18 -0.81 -8.29 3.25
CA LYS A 18 0.43 -8.57 3.98
C LYS A 18 1.64 -8.61 3.05
N CYS A 19 1.40 -8.76 1.75
CA CYS A 19 2.43 -8.66 0.72
C CYS A 19 2.00 -7.79 -0.46
N TYR A 20 2.98 -7.41 -1.28
CA TYR A 20 2.75 -6.65 -2.49
C TYR A 20 1.78 -7.36 -3.43
N GLU A 21 1.92 -8.69 -3.58
CA GLU A 21 1.07 -9.49 -4.45
C GLU A 21 -0.40 -9.46 -4.01
N GLU A 22 -0.66 -9.53 -2.70
CA GLU A 22 -2.02 -9.39 -2.14
C GLU A 22 -2.56 -7.97 -2.36
N ALA A 23 -1.74 -6.94 -2.16
CA ALA A 23 -2.14 -5.55 -2.39
C ALA A 23 -2.51 -5.32 -3.86
N MET A 24 -1.80 -5.96 -4.78
CA MET A 24 -2.06 -5.91 -6.23
C MET A 24 -3.26 -6.71 -6.69
N GLN A 25 -3.76 -7.64 -5.87
CA GLN A 25 -5.00 -8.35 -6.12
C GLN A 25 -6.23 -7.63 -5.54
N SER A 26 -6.02 -6.58 -4.74
CA SER A 26 -7.09 -5.79 -4.15
C SER A 26 -7.80 -4.92 -5.20
N LEU A 27 -9.07 -4.61 -4.97
CA LEU A 27 -9.83 -3.70 -5.83
C LEU A 27 -9.21 -2.30 -5.90
N ASP A 28 -8.51 -1.90 -4.85
CA ASP A 28 -7.86 -0.59 -4.74
C ASP A 28 -6.41 -0.58 -5.25
N HIS A 29 -5.92 -1.66 -5.86
CA HIS A 29 -4.54 -1.78 -6.34
C HIS A 29 -4.04 -0.58 -7.15
N GLU A 30 -4.87 -0.05 -8.07
CA GLU A 30 -4.57 1.15 -8.85
C GLU A 30 -4.32 2.37 -7.97
N LYS A 31 -5.12 2.56 -6.90
CA LYS A 31 -4.93 3.68 -5.96
C LYS A 31 -3.64 3.52 -5.18
N TRP A 32 -3.35 2.30 -4.71
CA TRP A 32 -2.09 2.00 -4.02
C TRP A 32 -0.88 2.25 -4.91
N GLN A 33 -0.97 1.87 -6.19
CA GLN A 33 0.10 2.12 -7.15
C GLN A 33 0.33 3.62 -7.38
N VAL A 34 -0.72 4.38 -7.64
CA VAL A 34 -0.63 5.85 -7.84
C VAL A 34 -0.09 6.55 -6.60
N ALA A 35 -0.53 6.13 -5.41
CA ALA A 35 -0.04 6.67 -4.14
C ALA A 35 1.46 6.38 -3.95
N MET A 36 1.89 5.14 -4.23
CA MET A 36 3.29 4.74 -4.13
C MET A 36 4.19 5.53 -5.10
N GLU A 37 3.73 5.74 -6.33
CA GLU A 37 4.43 6.59 -7.32
C GLU A 37 4.53 8.04 -6.84
N SER A 38 3.42 8.61 -6.34
CA SER A 38 3.38 9.98 -5.83
C SER A 38 4.32 10.19 -4.63
N GLU A 39 4.36 9.24 -3.70
CA GLU A 39 5.28 9.28 -2.57
C GLU A 39 6.74 9.15 -3.02
N MET A 40 7.06 8.27 -3.96
CA MET A 40 8.40 8.15 -4.53
C MET A 40 8.87 9.44 -5.23
N GLU A 41 7.99 10.10 -5.98
CA GLU A 41 8.28 11.41 -6.58
C GLU A 41 8.46 12.51 -5.53
N SER A 42 7.64 12.51 -4.48
CA SER A 42 7.76 13.41 -3.34
C SER A 42 9.11 13.23 -2.64
N MET A 43 9.51 11.98 -2.40
CA MET A 43 10.79 11.67 -1.76
C MET A 43 11.98 12.13 -2.60
N LYS A 44 11.90 11.96 -3.92
CA LYS A 44 12.91 12.44 -4.87
C LYS A 44 12.99 13.97 -4.88
N THR A 45 11.85 14.64 -4.94
CA THR A 45 11.76 16.11 -4.99
C THR A 45 12.29 16.74 -3.70
N ASN A 46 11.90 16.19 -2.56
CA ASN A 46 12.30 16.67 -1.25
C ASN A 46 13.71 16.22 -0.85
N LYS A 47 14.37 15.39 -1.67
CA LYS A 47 15.72 14.85 -1.44
C LYS A 47 15.87 14.19 -0.06
N VAL A 48 14.80 13.56 0.42
CA VAL A 48 14.76 12.92 1.74
C VAL A 48 15.43 11.54 1.73
N TRP A 49 15.68 10.96 0.55
CA TRP A 49 16.35 9.67 0.40
C TRP A 49 17.54 9.74 -0.56
N THR A 50 18.64 9.08 -0.21
CA THR A 50 19.77 8.77 -1.10
C THR A 50 19.71 7.29 -1.48
N LEU A 51 19.66 6.98 -2.78
CA LEU A 51 19.75 5.61 -3.28
C LEU A 51 21.20 5.13 -3.14
N VAL A 52 21.41 4.05 -2.39
CA VAL A 52 22.73 3.43 -2.18
C VAL A 52 22.72 2.07 -2.86
N GLU A 53 23.86 1.67 -3.44
CA GLU A 53 23.98 0.33 -4.00
C GLU A 53 23.85 -0.73 -2.90
N ALA A 54 23.06 -1.76 -3.18
CA ALA A 54 23.03 -2.94 -2.33
C ALA A 54 24.42 -3.58 -2.33
N SER A 55 24.99 -3.78 -1.15
CA SER A 55 26.29 -4.43 -1.00
C SER A 55 26.23 -5.80 -1.66
N LYS A 56 27.07 -6.02 -2.67
CA LYS A 56 27.27 -7.33 -3.29
C LYS A 56 28.20 -8.13 -2.38
N VAL A 57 27.61 -8.95 -1.51
CA VAL A 57 28.32 -9.98 -0.74
C VAL A 57 28.36 -11.26 -1.56
#